data_AF-A0A254TI64-F1
#
_entry.id   AF-A0A254TI64-F1
#
_cell.length_a   1.000
_cell.length_b   1.000
_cell.length_c   1.000
_cell.angle_alpha   90.00
_cell.angle_beta   90.00
_cell.angle_gamma   90.00
#
_symmetry.space_group_name_H-M   'P 1'
#
loop_
_entity.id
_entity.type
_entity.pdbx_description
1 polymer ?
#
loop_
_entity_poly.entity_id
_entity_poly.type
_entity_poly.pdbx_seq_one_letter_code
_entity_poly.pdbx_strand_id
1 'polypeptide(L)'
;MTSASASPVRGGTAGAEARAVAEADKLCAEQVKEIMVTNTQSSLANAAGAGSASVTLRCLAQGDRELQRPDYRSAPNVIIQDARK
;
A
#
# COMPACT_ATOMS: atom_id res chain seq x y z
N MET A 1 -8.32 0.88 6.38
CA MET A 1 -7.01 1.51 6.12
C MET A 1 -6.13 1.16 7.30
N THR A 2 -4.94 0.59 7.06
CA THR A 2 -3.95 0.28 8.11
C THR A 2 -2.74 1.19 7.93
N SER A 3 -2.14 1.64 9.03
CA SER A 3 -0.94 2.48 8.99
C SER A 3 0.09 1.99 10.00
N ALA A 4 1.36 2.11 9.64
CA ALA A 4 2.48 1.76 10.49
C ALA A 4 3.53 2.87 10.48
N SER A 5 4.19 3.07 11.62
CA SER A 5 5.30 4.00 11.74
C SER A 5 6.58 3.40 11.14
N ALA A 6 7.29 4.22 10.38
CA ALA A 6 8.58 3.90 9.79
C ALA A 6 9.71 4.37 10.72
N SER A 7 10.67 3.49 10.91
CA SER A 7 11.89 3.77 11.66
C SER A 7 13.07 3.14 10.91
N PRO A 8 14.24 3.79 10.88
CA PRO A 8 15.39 3.29 10.12
C PRO A 8 15.79 1.87 10.55
N VAL A 9 15.83 1.64 11.87
CA VAL A 9 16.19 0.33 12.47
C VAL A 9 15.17 -0.76 12.14
N ARG A 10 13.96 -0.38 11.73
CA ARG A 10 12.87 -1.30 11.41
C ARG A 10 12.59 -1.41 9.91
N GLY A 11 13.58 -1.10 9.07
CA GLY A 11 13.48 -1.18 7.61
C GLY A 11 12.87 0.05 6.94
N GLY A 12 12.81 1.19 7.63
CA GLY A 12 12.27 2.44 7.09
C GLY A 12 10.81 2.32 6.65
N THR A 13 10.45 3.02 5.58
CA THR A 13 9.10 3.02 5.01
C THR A 13 8.72 1.66 4.43
N ALA A 14 9.64 0.94 3.80
CA ALA A 14 9.41 -0.41 3.29
C ALA A 14 9.06 -1.40 4.42
N GLY A 15 9.77 -1.32 5.55
CA GLY A 15 9.46 -2.13 6.73
C GLY A 15 8.15 -1.74 7.41
N ALA A 16 7.76 -0.47 7.36
CA ALA A 16 6.44 -0.02 7.82
C ALA A 16 5.32 -0.54 6.89
N GLU A 17 5.51 -0.48 5.58
CA GLU A 17 4.56 -1.00 4.59
C GLU A 17 4.34 -2.50 4.78
N ALA A 18 5.42 -3.28 4.88
CA ALA A 18 5.34 -4.72 5.13
C ALA A 18 4.56 -5.05 6.42
N ARG A 19 4.77 -4.26 7.49
CA ARG A 19 3.99 -4.41 8.73
C ARG A 19 2.51 -4.06 8.53
N ALA A 20 2.21 -2.96 7.85
CA ALA A 20 0.84 -2.53 7.61
C ALA A 20 0.06 -3.52 6.72
N VAL A 21 0.74 -4.14 5.74
CA VAL A 21 0.19 -5.22 4.92
C VAL A 21 -0.02 -6.49 5.75
N ALA A 22 0.97 -6.90 6.54
CA ALA A 22 0.86 -8.11 7.37
C ALA A 22 -0.25 -8.00 8.42
N GLU A 23 -0.42 -6.81 9.02
CA GLU A 23 -1.50 -6.57 9.98
C GLU A 23 -2.87 -6.61 9.29
N ALA A 24 -2.95 -6.05 8.09
CA ALA A 24 -4.16 -6.08 7.31
C ALA A 24 -4.54 -7.48 6.82
N ASP A 25 -3.54 -8.28 6.44
CA ASP A 25 -3.75 -9.67 6.03
C ASP A 25 -4.35 -10.48 7.17
N LYS A 26 -3.82 -10.35 8.39
CA LYS A 26 -4.39 -10.96 9.59
C LYS A 26 -5.86 -10.55 9.81
N LEU A 27 -6.17 -9.27 9.69
CA LEU A 27 -7.54 -8.76 9.87
C LEU A 27 -8.52 -9.33 8.84
N CYS A 28 -8.08 -9.55 7.60
CA CYS A 28 -8.91 -10.20 6.57
C CYS A 28 -9.00 -11.71 6.81
N ALA A 29 -7.91 -12.36 7.22
CA ALA A 29 -7.85 -13.80 7.49
C ALA A 29 -8.78 -14.21 8.64
N GLU A 30 -8.91 -13.38 9.69
CA GLU A 30 -9.88 -13.58 10.78
C GLU A 30 -11.33 -13.66 10.28
N GLN A 31 -11.62 -13.07 9.11
CA GLN A 31 -12.94 -13.08 8.47
C GLN A 31 -13.06 -14.11 7.35
N VAL A 32 -12.08 -15.00 7.18
CA VAL A 32 -12.01 -15.96 6.06
C VAL A 32 -12.08 -15.24 4.70
N LYS A 33 -11.42 -14.08 4.63
CA LYS A 33 -11.34 -13.22 3.45
C LYS A 33 -9.88 -13.06 3.03
N GLU A 34 -9.68 -12.80 1.75
CA GLU A 34 -8.39 -12.52 1.16
C GLU A 34 -8.15 -11.01 1.09
N ILE A 35 -6.91 -10.59 1.37
CA ILE A 35 -6.53 -9.18 1.29
C ILE A 35 -6.25 -8.78 -0.16
N MET A 36 -6.88 -7.68 -0.59
CA MET A 36 -6.53 -6.97 -1.81
C MET A 36 -6.01 -5.58 -1.47
N VAL A 37 -4.70 -5.38 -1.65
CA VAL A 37 -4.09 -4.05 -1.50
C VAL A 37 -4.46 -3.19 -2.70
N THR A 38 -5.09 -2.05 -2.46
CA THR A 38 -5.54 -1.12 -3.52
C THR A 38 -4.63 0.10 -3.65
N ASN A 39 -3.99 0.52 -2.57
CA ASN A 39 -3.10 1.67 -2.58
C ASN A 39 -2.09 1.60 -1.42
N THR A 40 -0.83 1.92 -1.70
CA THR A 40 0.21 2.08 -0.69
C THR A 40 0.74 3.51 -0.76
N GLN A 41 0.84 4.15 0.40
CA GLN A 41 1.42 5.49 0.55
C GLN A 41 2.48 5.43 1.62
N SER A 42 3.63 6.03 1.37
CA SER A 42 4.65 6.20 2.38
C SER A 42 5.13 7.65 2.41
N SER A 43 5.46 8.12 3.60
CA SER A 43 5.99 9.45 3.85
C SER A 43 7.22 9.34 4.71
N LEU A 44 8.29 10.01 4.31
CA LEU A 44 9.51 10.13 5.09
C LEU A 44 9.45 11.42 5.89
N ALA A 45 9.57 11.31 7.21
CA ALA A 45 9.74 12.44 8.11
C ALA A 45 11.18 12.99 8.09
N ASN A 46 12.17 12.15 7.77
CA ASN A 46 13.55 12.57 7.62
C ASN A 46 14.37 11.64 6.70
N ALA A 47 15.52 12.13 6.24
CA ALA A 47 16.46 11.39 5.40
C ALA A 47 17.07 10.16 6.09
N ALA A 48 17.00 10.10 7.42
CA ALA A 48 17.47 8.95 8.18
C ALA A 48 16.56 7.72 8.00
N GLY A 49 15.32 7.87 7.50
CA GLY A 49 14.39 6.77 7.26
C GLY A 49 13.26 6.67 8.29
N ALA A 50 13.06 7.69 9.14
CA ALA A 50 11.87 7.80 9.97
C ALA A 50 10.70 8.34 9.14
N GLY A 51 9.47 7.95 9.46
CA GLY A 51 8.29 8.35 8.70
C GLY A 51 7.06 7.50 9.01
N SER A 52 6.20 7.30 8.02
CA SER A 52 5.02 6.44 8.11
C SER A 52 4.73 5.77 6.77
N ALA A 53 4.04 4.63 6.83
CA ALA A 53 3.43 3.99 5.67
C ALA A 53 1.95 3.72 5.98
N SER A 54 1.09 3.99 5.02
CA SER A 54 -0.35 3.76 5.07
C SER A 54 -0.74 2.87 3.89
N VAL A 55 -1.53 1.85 4.17
CA VAL A 55 -2.01 0.88 3.19
C VAL A 55 -3.52 0.92 3.17
N THR A 56 -4.07 1.11 1.97
CA THR A 56 -5.48 0.96 1.69
C THR A 56 -5.68 -0.42 1.08
N LEU A 57 -6.65 -1.13 1.64
CA LEU A 57 -6.94 -2.51 1.29
C LEU A 57 -8.43 -2.80 1.40
N ARG A 58 -8.85 -3.87 0.73
CA ARG A 58 -10.19 -4.44 0.81
C ARG A 58 -10.05 -5.90 1.21
N CYS A 59 -10.88 -6.36 2.13
CA CYS A 59 -11.02 -7.79 2.42
C CYS A 59 -12.12 -8.33 1.50
N LEU A 60 -11.77 -9.23 0.60
CA LEU A 60 -12.69 -9.81 -0.38
C LEU A 60 -12.92 -11.28 -0.06
N ALA A 61 -14.08 -11.82 -0.43
CA ALA A 61 -14.35 -13.25 -0.25
C ALA A 61 -13.40 -14.07 -1.14
N GLN A 62 -13.04 -15.28 -0.69
CA GLN A 62 -12.21 -16.17 -1.50
C GLN A 62 -12.89 -16.44 -2.86
N GLY A 63 -12.19 -16.16 -3.95
CA GLY A 63 -12.72 -16.31 -5.32
C GLY A 63 -13.54 -15.12 -5.82
N ASP A 64 -13.55 -13.99 -5.11
CA ASP A 64 -14.13 -12.74 -5.61
C ASP A 64 -13.48 -12.33 -6.94
N ARG A 65 -14.29 -11.88 -7.91
CA ARG A 65 -13.80 -11.47 -9.24
C ARG A 65 -12.88 -10.25 -9.15
N GLU A 66 -12.97 -9.44 -8.09
CA GLU A 66 -12.03 -8.35 -7.86
C GLU A 66 -10.65 -8.83 -7.39
N LEU A 67 -10.54 -10.02 -6.77
CA LEU A 67 -9.24 -10.66 -6.48
C LEU A 67 -8.56 -11.19 -7.73
N GLN A 68 -9.35 -11.57 -8.75
CA GLN A 68 -8.85 -11.88 -10.09
C GLN A 68 -8.43 -10.58 -10.78
N ARG A 69 -7.31 -10.01 -10.32
CA ARG A 69 -6.62 -8.81 -10.80
C ARG A 69 -7.21 -8.29 -12.12
N PRO A 70 -8.10 -7.29 -12.10
CA PRO A 70 -8.46 -6.59 -13.32
C PRO A 70 -7.15 -6.02 -13.87
N ASP A 71 -6.86 -6.32 -15.14
CA ASP A 71 -5.73 -5.84 -15.92
C ASP A 71 -5.19 -4.52 -15.38
N TYR A 72 -4.08 -4.58 -14.62
CA TYR A 72 -3.52 -3.43 -13.90
C TYR A 72 -2.92 -2.50 -14.95
N ARG A 73 -3.76 -1.73 -15.65
CA ARG A 73 -3.31 -0.68 -16.54
C ARG A 73 -2.62 0.35 -15.66
N SER A 74 -1.29 0.37 -15.72
CA SER A 74 -0.50 1.42 -15.10
C SER A 74 -1.14 2.76 -15.43
N ALA A 75 -1.44 3.57 -14.40
CA ALA A 75 -1.90 4.93 -14.62
C ALA A 75 -0.89 5.59 -15.57
N PRO A 76 -1.33 6.16 -16.71
CA PRO A 76 -0.40 6.76 -17.65
C PRO A 76 0.36 7.87 -16.93
N ASN A 77 1.69 7.85 -17.03
CA ASN A 77 2.52 8.97 -16.60
C ASN A 77 2.16 10.18 -17.47
N VAL A 78 1.25 11.02 -17.00
CA VAL A 78 0.94 12.29 -17.65
C VAL A 78 2.10 13.24 -17.37
N ILE A 79 3.07 13.30 -18.27
CA ILE A 79 4.05 14.38 -18.29
C ILE A 79 3.33 15.60 -18.88
N ILE A 80 2.90 16.54 -18.02
CA ILE A 80 2.41 17.84 -18.48
C ILE A 80 3.65 18.63 -18.95
N GLN A 81 3.95 18.58 -20.25
CA GLN A 81 4.98 19.41 -20.85
C GLN A 81 4.35 20.76 -21.22
N ASP A 82 4.52 21.74 -20.34
CA ASP A 82 4.08 23.13 -20.56
C ASP A 82 5.04 23.80 -21.58
N ALA A 83 4.69 23.69 -22.86
CA ALA A 83 5.39 24.35 -23.96
C ALA A 83 4.87 25.79 -24.11
N ARG A 84 5.04 26.63 -23.09
CA ARG A 84 4.85 28.08 -23.23
C ARG A 84 6.13 28.71 -23.76
N LYS A 85 6.03 29.04 -25.06
CA LYS A 85 6.94 29.83 -25.88
C LYS A 85 6.95 31.30 -25.47
#